data_AF-A0A7V0NHB9-F1
#
_entry.id   AF-A0A7V0NHB9-F1
#
_cell.length_a   1.000
_cell.length_b   1.000
_cell.length_c   1.000
_cell.angle_alpha   90.00
_cell.angle_beta   90.00
_cell.angle_gamma   90.00
#
_symmetry.space_group_name_H-M   'P 1'
#
loop_
_entity.id
_entity.type
_entity.pdbx_description
1 polymer ?
#
loop_
_entity_poly.entity_id
_entity_poly.type
_entity_poly.pdbx_seq_one_letter_code
_entity_poly.pdbx_strand_id
1 'polypeptide(L)'
;MRGGVYKIDAAPKREGHTGISLPELLVAMILVGLLLTATFYVFSAFFSKSLAQQRESLTQADAQVGAQFIKWDIFMAGYGMPSSVIPISNQDNAGENGSDILTLQSVAFGPSGRAGKWTYMLSPANGTNQILVRRWNDPQQDITKGDYIIILSPAKSQVGLPVYQVTDTATAVGPTGQDAWLLTLNNIVNSSLNFVFSVGSATGPQSISYYV
;
A
#
# COMPACT_ATOMS: atom_id res chain seq x y z
N MET A 1 62.37 -86.13 23.12
CA MET A 1 61.97 -84.71 23.02
C MET A 1 60.70 -84.68 22.18
N ARG A 2 59.49 -84.60 22.76
CA ARG A 2 58.65 -83.37 22.85
C ARG A 2 58.94 -82.41 21.68
N GLY A 3 58.06 -82.18 20.71
CA GLY A 3 56.61 -82.01 20.78
C GLY A 3 56.32 -80.53 20.48
N GLY A 4 55.88 -80.24 19.26
CA GLY A 4 55.48 -78.89 18.82
C GLY A 4 54.29 -79.01 17.89
N VAL A 5 53.10 -78.88 18.47
CA VAL A 5 51.80 -78.92 17.78
C VAL A 5 51.54 -77.53 17.19
N TYR A 6 51.40 -77.45 15.88
CA TYR A 6 50.86 -76.27 15.21
C TYR A 6 49.33 -76.30 15.31
N LYS A 7 48.73 -75.32 15.98
CA LYS A 7 47.30 -75.05 15.91
C LYS A 7 47.12 -73.91 14.90
N ILE A 8 46.67 -74.25 13.69
CA ILE A 8 46.32 -73.28 12.66
C ILE A 8 44.85 -72.93 12.91
N ASP A 9 44.58 -71.69 13.30
CA ASP A 9 43.22 -71.20 13.50
C ASP A 9 42.44 -71.25 12.19
N ALA A 10 41.25 -71.83 12.24
CA ALA A 10 40.36 -71.98 11.11
C ALA A 10 39.87 -70.60 10.62
N ALA A 11 40.03 -70.35 9.33
CA ALA A 11 39.52 -69.16 8.66
C ALA A 11 37.98 -69.08 8.75
N PRO A 12 37.41 -67.85 8.88
CA PRO A 12 35.97 -67.68 8.98
C PRO A 12 35.25 -68.13 7.72
N LYS A 13 34.20 -68.94 7.92
CA LYS A 13 33.31 -69.48 6.88
C LYS A 13 32.62 -68.30 6.17
N ARG A 14 32.95 -68.07 4.89
CA ARG A 14 32.21 -67.13 4.04
C ARG A 14 30.83 -67.69 3.78
N GLU A 15 29.79 -66.98 4.21
CA GLU A 15 28.41 -67.34 3.91
C GLU A 15 28.16 -67.19 2.39
N GLY A 16 27.62 -68.25 1.80
CA GLY A 16 27.38 -68.35 0.37
C GLY A 16 26.27 -67.39 -0.07
N HIS A 17 26.54 -66.62 -1.12
CA HIS A 17 25.52 -65.88 -1.84
C HIS A 17 24.57 -66.86 -2.53
N THR A 18 23.39 -67.09 -1.94
CA THR A 18 22.29 -67.79 -2.59
C THR A 18 21.69 -66.89 -3.67
N GLY A 19 21.57 -67.40 -4.90
CA GLY A 19 20.93 -66.69 -6.01
C GLY A 19 19.45 -66.43 -5.72
N ILE A 20 18.98 -65.23 -6.06
CA ILE A 20 17.56 -64.84 -5.95
C ILE A 20 16.70 -65.80 -6.77
N SER A 21 15.65 -66.36 -6.17
CA SER A 21 14.70 -67.18 -6.90
C SER A 21 13.73 -66.30 -7.71
N LEU A 22 13.31 -66.79 -8.90
CA LEU A 22 12.32 -66.14 -9.76
C LEU A 22 11.04 -65.69 -9.01
N PRO A 23 10.47 -66.50 -8.08
CA PRO A 23 9.33 -66.08 -7.26
C PRO A 23 9.61 -64.89 -6.34
N GLU A 24 10.79 -64.81 -5.72
CA GLU A 24 11.16 -63.69 -4.84
C GLU A 24 11.30 -62.38 -5.61
N LEU A 25 11.87 -62.44 -6.82
CA LEU A 25 11.97 -61.27 -7.70
C LEU A 25 10.60 -60.79 -8.18
N LEU A 26 9.67 -61.71 -8.43
CA LEU A 26 8.29 -61.38 -8.81
C LEU A 26 7.54 -60.71 -7.65
N VAL A 27 7.63 -61.26 -6.44
CA VAL A 27 7.01 -60.66 -5.24
C VAL A 27 7.59 -59.28 -4.97
N ALA A 28 8.92 -59.11 -5.10
CA ALA A 28 9.57 -57.82 -4.91
C ALA A 28 9.07 -56.75 -5.90
N MET A 29 8.93 -57.08 -7.19
CA MET A 29 8.39 -56.12 -8.18
C MET A 29 6.94 -55.73 -7.89
N ILE A 30 6.10 -56.67 -7.46
CA ILE A 30 4.70 -56.39 -7.11
C ILE A 30 4.64 -55.44 -5.91
N LEU A 31 5.44 -55.69 -4.87
CA LEU A 31 5.49 -54.82 -3.68
C LEU A 31 6.00 -53.41 -4.03
N VAL A 32 7.03 -53.30 -4.86
CA VAL A 32 7.55 -51.99 -5.31
C VAL A 32 6.52 -51.25 -6.15
N GLY A 33 5.81 -51.93 -7.06
CA GLY A 33 4.75 -51.33 -7.89
C GLY A 33 3.58 -50.79 -7.05
N LEU A 34 3.15 -51.55 -6.05
CA LEU A 34 2.13 -51.09 -5.08
C LEU A 34 2.61 -49.87 -4.29
N LEU A 35 3.86 -49.88 -3.84
CA LEU A 35 4.45 -48.76 -3.09
C LEU A 35 4.53 -47.49 -3.95
N LEU A 36 5.01 -47.60 -5.19
CA LEU A 36 5.10 -46.45 -6.12
C LEU A 36 3.74 -45.87 -6.49
N THR A 37 2.71 -46.72 -6.63
CA THR A 37 1.36 -46.25 -6.91
C THR A 37 0.79 -45.46 -5.74
N ALA A 38 1.01 -45.94 -4.51
CA ALA A 38 0.59 -45.24 -3.29
C ALA A 38 1.32 -43.90 -3.11
N THR A 39 2.64 -43.85 -3.34
CA THR A 39 3.40 -42.60 -3.23
C THR A 39 3.02 -41.59 -4.32
N PHE A 40 2.80 -42.04 -5.56
CA PHE A 40 2.36 -41.18 -6.65
C PHE A 40 0.97 -40.58 -6.38
N TYR A 41 0.05 -41.37 -5.82
CA TYR A 41 -1.28 -40.88 -5.45
C TYR A 41 -1.21 -39.77 -4.40
N VAL A 42 -0.45 -39.98 -3.31
CA VAL A 42 -0.28 -38.97 -2.25
C VAL A 42 0.40 -37.71 -2.80
N PHE A 43 1.43 -37.87 -3.63
CA PHE A 43 2.11 -36.76 -4.27
C PHE A 43 1.17 -35.96 -5.16
N SER A 44 0.41 -36.61 -6.05
CA SER A 44 -0.56 -35.94 -6.92
C SER A 44 -1.62 -35.16 -6.13
N ALA A 45 -2.12 -35.74 -5.04
CA ALA A 45 -3.05 -35.07 -4.13
C ALA A 45 -2.42 -33.85 -3.44
N PHE A 46 -1.14 -33.95 -3.01
CA PHE A 46 -0.40 -32.85 -2.40
C PHE A 46 -0.20 -31.69 -3.39
N PHE A 47 0.22 -31.97 -4.62
CA PHE A 47 0.39 -30.95 -5.66
C PHE A 47 -0.91 -30.23 -5.99
N SER A 48 -2.01 -30.97 -6.14
CA SER A 48 -3.32 -30.39 -6.45
C SER A 48 -3.80 -29.45 -5.34
N LYS A 49 -3.63 -29.85 -4.07
CA LYS A 49 -3.98 -29.03 -2.91
C LYS A 49 -3.08 -27.81 -2.76
N SER A 50 -1.77 -27.96 -2.98
CA SER A 50 -0.81 -26.87 -2.91
C SER A 50 -1.13 -25.75 -3.92
N LEU A 51 -1.47 -26.12 -5.15
CA LEU A 51 -1.87 -25.14 -6.18
C LEU A 51 -3.20 -24.44 -5.87
N ALA A 52 -4.18 -25.17 -5.33
CA ALA A 52 -5.45 -24.59 -4.89
C ALA A 52 -5.23 -23.57 -3.75
N GLN A 53 -4.47 -23.96 -2.73
CA GLN A 53 -4.13 -23.10 -1.59
C GLN A 53 -3.33 -21.86 -2.02
N GLN A 54 -2.42 -22.00 -2.98
CA GLN A 54 -1.67 -20.85 -3.52
C GLN A 54 -2.61 -19.82 -4.17
N ARG A 55 -3.58 -20.29 -4.96
CA ARG A 55 -4.55 -19.39 -5.62
C ARG A 55 -5.45 -18.70 -4.61
N GLU A 56 -5.97 -19.44 -3.64
CA GLU A 56 -6.81 -18.88 -2.57
C GLU A 56 -6.05 -17.85 -1.74
N SER A 57 -4.79 -18.15 -1.39
CA SER A 57 -3.94 -17.22 -0.65
C SER A 57 -3.67 -15.93 -1.46
N LEU A 58 -3.50 -16.03 -2.77
CA LEU A 58 -3.28 -14.88 -3.64
C LEU A 58 -4.56 -14.02 -3.71
N THR A 59 -5.71 -14.65 -3.96
CA THR A 59 -7.00 -13.93 -3.99
C THR A 59 -7.30 -13.26 -2.65
N GLN A 60 -6.99 -13.92 -1.53
CA GLN A 60 -7.16 -13.35 -0.20
C GLN A 60 -6.22 -12.17 0.03
N ALA A 61 -4.96 -12.26 -0.39
CA ALA A 61 -4.01 -11.16 -0.28
C ALA A 61 -4.47 -9.94 -1.11
N ASP A 62 -4.92 -10.16 -2.34
CA ASP A 62 -5.44 -9.09 -3.20
C ASP A 62 -6.69 -8.43 -2.61
N ALA A 63 -7.63 -9.22 -2.08
CA ALA A 63 -8.83 -8.70 -1.42
C ALA A 63 -8.47 -7.88 -0.16
N GLN A 64 -7.48 -8.31 0.62
CA GLN A 64 -7.01 -7.55 1.78
C GLN A 64 -6.39 -6.22 1.38
N VAL A 65 -5.55 -6.18 0.33
CA VAL A 65 -4.96 -4.94 -0.18
C VAL A 65 -6.04 -4.00 -0.72
N GLY A 66 -6.99 -4.50 -1.50
CA GLY A 66 -8.13 -3.72 -2.00
C GLY A 66 -8.95 -3.10 -0.87
N ALA A 67 -9.25 -3.88 0.18
CA ALA A 67 -9.97 -3.39 1.34
C ALA A 67 -9.22 -2.28 2.09
N GLN A 68 -7.89 -2.32 2.15
CA GLN A 68 -7.11 -1.24 2.78
C GLN A 68 -7.19 0.06 2.00
N PHE A 69 -7.20 0.01 0.67
CA PHE A 69 -7.38 1.22 -0.14
C PHE A 69 -8.76 1.85 0.07
N ILE A 70 -9.83 1.06 -0.01
CA ILE A 70 -11.20 1.55 0.24
C ILE A 70 -11.31 2.14 1.66
N LYS A 71 -10.74 1.44 2.65
CA LYS A 71 -10.73 1.91 4.03
C LYS A 71 -10.03 3.27 4.14
N TRP A 72 -8.84 3.41 3.54
CA TRP A 72 -8.11 4.68 3.54
C TRP A 72 -8.87 5.80 2.85
N ASP A 73 -9.46 5.53 1.69
CA ASP A 73 -10.22 6.52 0.93
C ASP A 73 -11.49 6.97 1.69
N ILE A 74 -12.18 6.06 2.37
CA ILE A 74 -13.29 6.42 3.27
C ILE A 74 -12.81 7.27 4.45
N PHE A 75 -11.67 6.93 5.07
CA PHE A 75 -11.12 7.72 6.18
C PHE A 75 -10.67 9.11 5.79
N MET A 76 -10.14 9.27 4.58
CA MET A 76 -9.65 10.54 4.08
C MET A 76 -10.74 11.36 3.38
N ALA A 77 -11.94 10.82 3.17
CA ALA A 77 -13.05 11.54 2.57
C ALA A 77 -13.38 12.83 3.36
N GLY A 78 -13.42 13.95 2.66
CA GLY A 78 -13.66 15.28 3.25
C GLY A 78 -12.48 15.89 4.00
N TYR A 79 -11.33 15.22 4.05
CA TYR A 79 -10.12 15.83 4.59
C TYR A 79 -9.71 17.06 3.76
N GLY A 80 -9.42 18.16 4.45
CA GLY A 80 -9.00 19.42 3.86
C GLY A 80 -10.02 20.04 2.89
N MET A 81 -11.32 19.74 3.02
CA MET A 81 -12.35 20.31 2.15
C MET A 81 -13.17 21.42 2.82
N PRO A 82 -13.72 22.39 2.04
CA PRO A 82 -14.64 23.38 2.57
C PRO A 82 -15.94 22.76 3.10
N SER A 83 -16.55 23.37 4.12
CA SER A 83 -17.82 22.91 4.71
C SER A 83 -19.03 23.00 3.77
N SER A 84 -18.93 23.78 2.70
CA SER A 84 -19.96 23.88 1.66
C SER A 84 -19.93 22.72 0.66
N VAL A 85 -18.89 21.89 0.68
CA VAL A 85 -18.72 20.77 -0.25
C VAL A 85 -19.11 19.47 0.45
N ILE A 86 -19.93 18.66 -0.21
CA ILE A 86 -20.33 17.34 0.27
C ILE A 86 -19.26 16.32 -0.15
N PRO A 87 -18.53 15.70 0.80
CA PRO A 87 -17.38 14.85 0.49
C PRO A 87 -17.74 13.46 -0.04
N ILE A 88 -18.98 13.03 0.15
CA ILE A 88 -19.47 11.71 -0.19
C ILE A 88 -20.79 11.91 -0.91
N SER A 89 -20.84 11.54 -2.17
CA SER A 89 -22.04 11.67 -2.99
C SER A 89 -22.28 10.38 -3.77
N ASN A 90 -23.55 10.06 -3.97
CA ASN A 90 -23.97 8.90 -4.76
C ASN A 90 -24.79 9.37 -5.96
N GLN A 91 -24.65 8.65 -7.07
CA GLN A 91 -25.46 8.84 -8.27
C GLN A 91 -26.04 7.50 -8.69
N ASP A 92 -27.34 7.48 -8.90
CA ASP A 92 -28.10 6.30 -9.33
C ASP A 92 -27.97 6.13 -10.85
N ASN A 93 -27.65 4.91 -11.29
CA ASN A 93 -27.63 4.51 -12.70
C ASN A 93 -26.76 5.44 -13.61
N ALA A 94 -25.68 5.99 -13.05
CA ALA A 94 -24.78 6.94 -13.72
C ALA A 94 -23.45 6.31 -14.17
N GLY A 95 -23.18 5.08 -13.74
CA GLY A 95 -21.97 4.31 -14.04
C GLY A 95 -22.07 3.45 -15.29
N GLU A 96 -20.99 2.70 -15.55
CA GLU A 96 -20.95 1.76 -16.67
C GLU A 96 -22.05 0.69 -16.50
N ASN A 97 -22.76 0.37 -17.59
CA ASN A 97 -23.91 -0.55 -17.60
C ASN A 97 -25.08 -0.17 -16.67
N GLY A 98 -25.21 1.10 -16.30
CA GLY A 98 -26.27 1.53 -15.39
C GLY A 98 -26.00 1.18 -13.92
N SER A 99 -24.72 1.00 -13.57
CA SER A 99 -24.30 0.88 -12.18
C SER A 99 -24.47 2.19 -11.41
N ASP A 100 -24.54 2.07 -10.09
CA ASP A 100 -24.51 3.23 -9.22
C ASP A 100 -23.06 3.69 -9.02
N ILE A 101 -22.87 5.00 -8.83
CA ILE A 101 -21.57 5.58 -8.54
C ILE A 101 -21.56 6.11 -7.12
N LEU A 102 -20.59 5.66 -6.32
CA LEU A 102 -20.19 6.31 -5.08
C LEU A 102 -18.94 7.15 -5.35
N THR A 103 -19.05 8.46 -5.27
CA THR A 103 -17.92 9.40 -5.40
C THR A 103 -17.51 9.92 -4.04
N LEU A 104 -16.24 9.71 -3.71
CA LEU A 104 -15.58 10.32 -2.56
C LEU A 104 -14.71 11.48 -3.04
N GLN A 105 -14.60 12.54 -2.24
CA GLN A 105 -13.74 13.69 -2.52
C GLN A 105 -12.83 14.04 -1.35
N SER A 106 -11.58 14.42 -1.65
CA SER A 106 -10.59 14.82 -0.64
C SER A 106 -9.39 15.53 -1.28
N VAL A 107 -8.64 16.28 -0.47
CA VAL A 107 -7.32 16.80 -0.86
C VAL A 107 -6.18 15.81 -0.58
N ALA A 108 -6.48 14.70 0.10
CA ALA A 108 -5.54 13.68 0.54
C ALA A 108 -5.67 12.33 -0.19
N PHE A 109 -6.37 12.32 -1.34
CA PHE A 109 -6.46 11.12 -2.17
C PHE A 109 -5.30 10.97 -3.14
N GLY A 110 -4.96 9.70 -3.39
CA GLY A 110 -3.93 9.28 -4.33
C GLY A 110 -2.55 9.09 -3.69
N PRO A 111 -1.71 8.21 -4.28
CA PRO A 111 -0.36 7.92 -3.78
C PRO A 111 0.66 9.02 -4.10
N SER A 112 0.24 10.10 -4.76
CA SER A 112 1.14 11.21 -5.08
C SER A 112 1.59 11.88 -3.79
N GLY A 113 2.91 12.07 -3.60
CA GLY A 113 3.51 12.73 -2.43
C GLY A 113 3.11 14.21 -2.23
N ARG A 114 2.03 14.66 -2.88
CA ARG A 114 1.40 15.98 -2.78
C ARG A 114 0.03 15.91 -2.08
N ALA A 115 -0.53 14.72 -1.95
CA ALA A 115 -1.79 14.47 -1.28
C ALA A 115 -1.65 14.69 0.23
N GLY A 116 -2.55 15.47 0.81
CA GLY A 116 -2.67 15.61 2.27
C GLY A 116 -1.66 16.53 2.95
N LYS A 117 -0.81 17.24 2.20
CA LYS A 117 0.04 18.28 2.78
C LYS A 117 -0.83 19.40 3.35
N TRP A 118 -0.48 19.86 4.54
CA TRP A 118 -1.18 20.97 5.17
C TRP A 118 -0.22 21.82 6.02
N THR A 119 -0.59 23.07 6.21
CA THR A 119 0.07 23.99 7.13
C THR A 119 -0.94 25.03 7.60
N TYR A 120 -0.50 25.98 8.40
CA TYR A 120 -1.32 27.07 8.89
C TYR A 120 -0.57 28.39 8.74
N MET A 121 -1.34 29.46 8.53
CA MET A 121 -0.81 30.80 8.42
C MET A 121 -0.32 31.30 9.78
N LEU A 122 0.86 31.91 9.79
CA LEU A 122 1.48 32.49 10.99
C LEU A 122 1.18 33.99 11.14
N SER A 123 0.76 34.63 10.05
CA SER A 123 0.37 36.04 10.02
C SER A 123 -0.83 36.20 9.07
N PRO A 124 -1.76 37.12 9.35
CA PRO A 124 -2.74 37.56 8.37
C PRO A 124 -2.06 38.10 7.11
N ALA A 125 -2.73 37.96 5.97
CA ALA A 125 -2.33 38.50 4.69
C ALA A 125 -3.47 39.39 4.15
N ASN A 126 -3.21 40.68 3.96
CA ASN A 126 -4.21 41.65 3.51
C ASN A 126 -3.67 42.39 2.29
N GLY A 127 -4.34 42.24 1.14
CA GLY A 127 -3.98 42.91 -0.10
C GLY A 127 -2.63 42.51 -0.69
N THR A 128 -2.09 41.35 -0.29
CA THR A 128 -0.80 40.83 -0.75
C THR A 128 -0.97 39.47 -1.42
N ASN A 129 -0.07 39.11 -2.33
CA ASN A 129 0.03 37.77 -2.90
C ASN A 129 1.01 36.88 -2.10
N GLN A 130 1.47 37.32 -0.93
CA GLN A 130 2.39 36.56 -0.09
C GLN A 130 1.72 36.13 1.21
N ILE A 131 1.89 34.85 1.56
CA ILE A 131 1.42 34.30 2.84
C ILE A 131 2.60 33.71 3.61
N LEU A 132 2.61 33.96 4.91
CA LEU A 132 3.59 33.40 5.83
C LEU A 132 2.98 32.18 6.51
N VAL A 133 3.55 30.99 6.26
CA VAL A 133 3.03 29.71 6.78
C VAL A 133 4.07 28.96 7.60
N ARG A 134 3.61 28.05 8.45
CA ARG A 134 4.52 27.18 9.21
C ARG A 134 5.31 26.28 8.27
N ARG A 135 6.62 26.18 8.54
CA ARG A 135 7.53 25.21 7.91
C ARG A 135 7.73 24.01 8.83
N TRP A 136 7.52 22.80 8.31
CA TRP A 136 7.71 21.55 9.06
C TRP A 136 9.16 21.04 9.02
N ASN A 137 9.99 21.59 8.13
CA ASN A 137 11.34 21.09 7.83
C ASN A 137 11.33 19.66 7.26
N ASP A 138 10.21 19.28 6.64
CA ASP A 138 10.04 18.01 5.93
C ASP A 138 9.56 18.30 4.50
N PRO A 139 10.36 17.98 3.46
CA PRO A 139 9.97 18.19 2.06
C PRO A 139 8.67 17.48 1.65
N GLN A 140 8.27 16.42 2.37
CA GLN A 140 7.04 15.68 2.09
C GLN A 140 5.79 16.40 2.63
N GLN A 141 5.94 17.20 3.68
CA GLN A 141 4.83 17.93 4.33
C GLN A 141 4.80 19.41 3.96
N ASP A 142 5.96 19.96 3.62
CA ASP A 142 6.09 21.37 3.24
C ASP A 142 5.43 21.64 1.89
N ILE A 143 4.66 22.72 1.85
CA ILE A 143 4.11 23.29 0.63
C ILE A 143 5.24 24.02 -0.09
N THR A 144 5.48 23.65 -1.35
CA THR A 144 6.57 24.20 -2.15
C THR A 144 6.07 24.80 -3.46
N LYS A 145 6.98 25.48 -4.17
CA LYS A 145 6.72 26.05 -5.49
C LYS A 145 6.11 25.02 -6.43
N GLY A 146 5.03 25.41 -7.09
CA GLY A 146 4.29 24.59 -8.04
C GLY A 146 3.18 23.76 -7.40
N ASP A 147 3.05 23.75 -6.07
CA ASP A 147 1.88 23.18 -5.40
C ASP A 147 0.65 24.09 -5.61
N TYR A 148 -0.51 23.46 -5.71
CA TYR A 148 -1.79 24.15 -5.69
C TYR A 148 -2.34 24.08 -4.27
N ILE A 149 -2.94 25.15 -3.78
CA ILE A 149 -3.41 25.23 -2.40
C ILE A 149 -4.82 25.77 -2.33
N ILE A 150 -5.50 25.42 -1.25
CA ILE A 150 -6.73 26.07 -0.81
C ILE A 150 -6.54 26.61 0.59
N ILE A 151 -7.23 27.71 0.89
CA ILE A 151 -7.17 28.36 2.20
C ILE A 151 -8.54 28.22 2.85
N LEU A 152 -8.56 27.62 4.03
CA LEU A 152 -9.77 27.37 4.80
C LEU A 152 -9.73 28.13 6.12
N SER A 153 -10.82 28.79 6.47
CA SER A 153 -10.99 29.37 7.79
C SER A 153 -11.04 28.28 8.87
N PRO A 154 -10.89 28.62 10.16
CA PRO A 154 -11.14 27.68 11.26
C PRO A 154 -12.54 27.06 11.24
N ALA A 155 -13.52 27.77 10.66
CA ALA A 155 -14.88 27.26 10.44
C ALA A 155 -15.01 26.41 9.16
N LYS A 156 -13.89 26.03 8.53
CA LYS A 156 -13.80 25.34 7.23
C LYS A 156 -14.50 26.06 6.08
N SER A 157 -14.70 27.37 6.18
CA SER A 157 -15.16 28.16 5.03
C SER A 157 -13.99 28.42 4.11
N GLN A 158 -14.19 28.29 2.80
CA GLN A 158 -13.17 28.67 1.84
C GLN A 158 -12.92 30.19 1.90
N VAL A 159 -11.65 30.59 1.80
CA VAL A 159 -11.22 31.99 1.84
C VAL A 159 -10.59 32.36 0.50
N GLY A 160 -11.16 33.37 -0.15
CA GLY A 160 -10.68 33.85 -1.45
C GLY A 160 -11.03 32.90 -2.59
N LEU A 161 -10.07 32.69 -3.50
CA LEU A 161 -10.26 31.86 -4.69
C LEU A 161 -10.36 30.37 -4.35
N PRO A 162 -11.02 29.55 -5.21
CA PRO A 162 -11.09 28.10 -5.05
C PRO A 162 -9.73 27.41 -4.95
N VAL A 163 -8.76 27.87 -5.74
CA VAL A 163 -7.40 27.32 -5.75
C VAL A 163 -6.41 28.46 -6.02
N TYR A 164 -5.31 28.46 -5.28
CA TYR A 164 -4.15 29.30 -5.53
C TYR A 164 -2.99 28.44 -6.01
N GLN A 165 -2.14 28.98 -6.87
CA GLN A 165 -0.87 28.33 -7.23
C GLN A 165 0.27 29.00 -6.49
N VAL A 166 1.14 28.21 -5.88
CA VAL A 166 2.38 28.70 -5.27
C VAL A 166 3.41 28.92 -6.39
N THR A 167 3.75 30.18 -6.65
CA THR A 167 4.67 30.58 -7.71
C THR A 167 6.12 30.65 -7.23
N ASP A 168 6.32 30.91 -5.94
CA ASP A 168 7.64 30.92 -5.30
C ASP A 168 7.58 30.57 -3.81
N THR A 169 8.70 30.14 -3.25
CA THR A 169 8.81 29.74 -1.84
C THR A 169 10.17 30.20 -1.29
N ALA A 170 10.14 31.07 -0.28
CA ALA A 170 11.33 31.64 0.34
C ALA A 170 11.35 31.39 1.86
N THR A 171 12.52 31.08 2.41
CA THR A 171 12.66 30.85 3.86
C THR A 171 12.37 32.15 4.61
N ALA A 172 11.57 32.05 5.67
CA ALA A 172 11.25 33.17 6.54
C ALA A 172 11.22 32.73 8.01
N VAL A 173 11.11 33.71 8.90
CA VAL A 173 10.94 33.48 10.34
C VAL A 173 9.58 34.04 10.73
N GLY A 174 8.80 33.24 11.44
CA GLY A 174 7.48 33.62 11.93
C GLY A 174 7.55 34.69 13.03
N PRO A 175 6.41 35.31 13.39
CA PRO A 175 6.36 36.39 14.37
C PRO A 175 6.91 36.02 15.76
N THR A 176 6.92 34.73 16.11
CA THR A 176 7.40 34.17 17.38
C THR A 176 8.79 33.52 17.27
N GLY A 177 9.51 33.68 16.15
CA GLY A 177 10.82 33.08 15.94
C GLY A 177 10.80 31.64 15.38
N GLN A 178 9.63 31.11 15.06
CA GLN A 178 9.46 29.77 14.46
C GLN A 178 9.83 29.73 12.98
N ASP A 179 10.34 28.59 12.48
CA ASP A 179 10.63 28.43 11.05
C ASP A 179 9.37 28.56 10.20
N ALA A 180 9.47 29.34 9.13
CA ALA A 180 8.36 29.64 8.25
C ALA A 180 8.75 29.57 6.77
N TRP A 181 7.74 29.34 5.94
CA TRP A 181 7.81 29.58 4.50
C TRP A 181 7.05 30.85 4.18
N LEU A 182 7.68 31.74 3.41
CA LEU A 182 7.00 32.81 2.69
C LEU A 182 6.62 32.28 1.31
N LEU A 183 5.34 31.98 1.14
CA LEU A 183 4.79 31.50 -0.13
C LEU A 183 4.31 32.69 -0.94
N THR A 184 4.77 32.79 -2.19
CA THR A 184 4.22 33.74 -3.16
C THR A 184 3.17 33.02 -3.99
N LEU A 185 1.99 33.61 -4.09
CA LEU A 185 0.84 33.09 -4.81
C LEU A 185 0.68 33.80 -6.15
N ASN A 186 -0.04 33.14 -7.07
CA ASN A 186 -0.40 33.72 -8.36
C ASN A 186 -1.41 34.88 -8.27
N ASN A 187 -2.13 35.00 -7.15
CA ASN A 187 -3.16 36.03 -6.92
C ASN A 187 -3.05 36.62 -5.52
N ILE A 188 -3.62 37.81 -5.35
CA ILE A 188 -3.75 38.47 -4.04
C ILE A 188 -4.73 37.69 -3.16
N VAL A 189 -4.44 37.66 -1.86
CA VAL A 189 -5.28 37.06 -0.83
C VAL A 189 -5.58 38.06 0.29
N ASN A 190 -6.81 38.00 0.79
CA ASN A 190 -7.26 38.69 2.00
C ASN A 190 -7.71 37.62 2.99
N SER A 191 -6.89 37.37 4.01
CA SER A 191 -7.01 36.21 4.87
C SER A 191 -6.49 36.52 6.27
N SER A 192 -7.25 36.09 7.28
CA SER A 192 -6.80 36.00 8.67
C SER A 192 -5.86 34.81 8.87
N LEU A 193 -5.67 34.39 10.12
CA LEU A 193 -5.01 33.13 10.46
C LEU A 193 -5.90 31.96 10.05
N ASN A 194 -5.49 31.28 8.98
CA ASN A 194 -6.26 30.22 8.33
C ASN A 194 -5.39 28.98 8.10
N PHE A 195 -6.04 27.86 7.78
CA PHE A 195 -5.39 26.63 7.38
C PHE A 195 -5.15 26.63 5.88
N VAL A 196 -4.03 26.06 5.46
CA VAL A 196 -3.64 25.95 4.06
C VAL A 196 -3.44 24.49 3.74
N PHE A 197 -4.16 23.99 2.75
CA PHE A 197 -4.08 22.61 2.29
C PHE A 197 -3.58 22.56 0.87
N SER A 198 -2.66 21.64 0.58
CA SER A 198 -2.26 21.32 -0.80
C SER A 198 -3.39 20.54 -1.48
N VAL A 199 -3.68 20.90 -2.72
CA VAL A 199 -4.59 20.16 -3.60
C VAL A 199 -3.81 19.58 -4.77
N GLY A 200 -4.24 18.40 -5.23
CA GLY A 200 -3.51 17.63 -6.24
C GLY A 200 -3.44 18.31 -7.62
N SER A 201 -4.35 19.23 -7.94
CA SER A 201 -4.44 19.87 -9.26
C SER A 201 -5.01 21.30 -9.18
N ALA A 202 -4.89 22.01 -10.31
CA ALA A 202 -5.48 23.34 -10.50
C ALA A 202 -7.03 23.33 -10.43
N THR A 203 -7.66 22.17 -10.60
CA THR A 203 -9.11 22.00 -10.54
C THR A 203 -9.64 21.79 -9.12
N GLY A 204 -8.75 21.65 -8.13
CA GLY A 204 -9.11 21.55 -6.72
C GLY A 204 -8.95 20.13 -6.13
N PRO A 205 -9.79 19.78 -5.12
CA PRO A 205 -9.78 18.46 -4.49
C PRO A 205 -9.93 17.32 -5.50
N GLN A 206 -9.32 16.18 -5.19
CA GLN A 206 -9.39 14.97 -6.02
C GLN A 206 -10.66 14.20 -5.72
N SER A 207 -11.16 13.48 -6.73
CA SER A 207 -12.35 12.62 -6.62
C SER A 207 -11.98 11.18 -6.97
N ILE A 208 -12.47 10.22 -6.20
CA ILE A 208 -12.39 8.79 -6.50
C ILE A 208 -13.83 8.27 -6.60
N SER A 209 -14.12 7.51 -7.66
CA SER A 209 -15.44 6.92 -7.90
C SER A 209 -15.36 5.40 -7.86
N TYR A 210 -16.28 4.78 -7.11
CA TYR A 210 -16.51 3.35 -7.10
C TYR A 210 -17.83 3.05 -7.81
N TYR A 211 -17.80 2.00 -8.62
CA TYR A 211 -18.97 1.48 -9.33
C TYR A 211 -19.55 0.34 -8.51
N VAL A 212 -20.85 0.41 -8.22
CA VAL A 212 -21.59 -0.54 -7.37
C VAL A 212 -22.68 -1.22 -8.17
#